data_AF-X1JPL6-F1
#
_entry.id   AF-X1JPL6-F1
#
_cell.length_a   1.000
_cell.length_b   1.000
_cell.length_c   1.000
_cell.angle_alpha   90.00
_cell.angle_beta   90.00
_cell.angle_gamma   90.00
#
_symmetry.space_group_name_H-M   'P 1'
#
loop_
_entity.id
_entity.type
_entity.pdbx_description
1 polymer ?
#
loop_
_entity_poly.entity_id
_entity_poly.type
_entity_poly.pdbx_seq_one_letter_code
_entity_poly.pdbx_strand_id
1 'polypeptide(L)' 'MDEHSKVLLDDYSRELARILRDLLAAGSKRDRDKLLELAQDIEKLASGNPDQNTG' A
#
# COMPACT_ATOMS: atom_id res chain seq x y z
N MET A 1 13.34 14.89 -12.77
CA MET A 1 12.87 14.17 -11.57
C MET A 1 13.31 15.00 -10.38
N ASP A 2 12.43 15.89 -9.95
CA ASP A 2 12.61 16.78 -8.81
C ASP A 2 12.74 15.96 -7.51
N GLU A 3 13.47 16.49 -6.53
CA GLU A 3 13.80 15.80 -5.27
C GLU A 3 12.54 15.35 -4.51
N HIS A 4 11.48 16.15 -4.56
CA HIS A 4 10.16 15.82 -4.01
C HIS A 4 9.50 14.61 -4.67
N SER A 5 9.67 14.41 -5.98
CA SER A 5 9.14 13.23 -6.67
C SER A 5 9.88 11.95 -6.29
N LYS A 6 11.16 12.04 -5.90
CA LYS A 6 11.92 10.88 -5.42
C LYS A 6 11.49 10.46 -4.02
N VAL A 7 11.30 11.41 -3.11
CA VAL A 7 10.85 11.12 -1.73
C VAL A 7 9.46 10.49 -1.72
N LEU A 8 8.53 11.03 -2.53
CA LEU A 8 7.18 10.48 -2.67
C LEU A 8 7.19 9.04 -3.23
N LEU A 9 8.09 8.77 -4.18
CA LEU A 9 8.27 7.43 -4.74
C LEU A 9 8.90 6.47 -3.71
N ASP A 10 9.82 6.94 -2.87
CA ASP A 10 10.46 6.14 -1.84
C ASP A 10 9.48 5.71 -0.74
N ASP A 11 8.60 6.62 -0.29
CA ASP A 11 7.56 6.30 0.70
C ASP A 11 6.49 5.37 0.11
N TYR A 12 6.03 5.63 -1.13
CA TYR A 12 5.13 4.73 -1.85
C TYR A 12 5.73 3.32 -2.00
N SER A 13 6.99 3.24 -2.40
CA SER A 13 7.69 1.96 -2.61
C SER A 13 7.85 1.20 -1.29
N ARG A 14 8.13 1.90 -0.20
CA ARG A 14 8.28 1.30 1.14
C ARG A 14 6.96 0.75 1.65
N GLU A 15 5.86 1.49 1.49
CA GLU A 15 4.53 1.08 1.92
C GLU A 15 4.01 -0.10 1.10
N LEU A 16 4.18 -0.05 -0.23
CA LEU A 16 3.85 -1.17 -1.11
C LEU A 16 4.63 -2.44 -0.74
N ALA A 17 5.94 -2.32 -0.50
CA ALA A 17 6.76 -3.45 -0.10
C ALA A 17 6.32 -4.05 1.25
N ARG A 18 5.78 -3.24 2.17
CA ARG A 18 5.20 -3.74 3.42
C ARG A 18 3.93 -4.53 3.17
N ILE A 19 2.99 -3.97 2.40
CA ILE A 19 1.72 -4.64 2.09
C ILE A 19 1.95 -5.97 1.37
N LEU A 20 2.89 -6.03 0.42
CA LEU A 20 3.22 -7.26 -0.30
C LEU A 20 3.81 -8.35 0.60
N ARG A 21 4.63 -7.99 1.61
CA ARG A 21 5.15 -8.95 2.60
C ARG A 21 4.02 -9.54 3.44
N ASP A 22 3.10 -8.70 3.89
CA ASP A 22 1.95 -9.12 4.68
C ASP A 22 0.99 -9.99 3.85
N LEU A 23 0.85 -9.69 2.56
CA LEU A 23 0.02 -10.44 1.62
C LEU A 23 0.58 -11.86 1.41
N LEU A 24 1.90 -12.00 1.28
CA LEU A 24 2.55 -13.31 1.21
C LEU A 24 2.32 -14.14 2.48
N ALA A 25 2.43 -13.52 3.66
CA ALA A 25 2.19 -14.18 4.93
C ALA A 25 0.72 -14.60 5.10
N ALA A 26 -0.23 -13.73 4.74
CA ALA A 26 -1.66 -14.02 4.75
C ALA A 26 -2.02 -15.12 3.74
N GLY A 27 -1.44 -15.08 2.55
CA GLY A 27 -1.59 -16.08 1.50
C GLY A 27 -1.12 -17.47 1.92
N SER A 28 0.02 -17.54 2.62
CA SER A 28 0.52 -18.80 3.20
C SER A 28 -0.47 -19.42 4.18
N LYS A 29 -1.17 -18.60 4.97
CA LYS A 29 -2.19 -19.06 5.94
C LYS A 29 -3.58 -19.24 5.33
N ARG A 30 -3.75 -18.91 4.04
CA ARG A 30 -5.07 -18.81 3.36
C ARG A 30 -6.06 -17.92 4.11
N ASP A 31 -5.55 -16.90 4.78
CA ASP A 31 -6.35 -15.93 5.52
C ASP A 31 -7.05 -14.99 4.54
N ARG A 32 -8.26 -15.38 4.12
CA ARG A 32 -9.01 -14.70 3.05
C ARG A 32 -9.42 -13.28 3.45
N ASP A 33 -9.81 -13.08 4.70
CA ASP A 33 -10.17 -11.77 5.23
C ASP A 33 -8.96 -10.84 5.20
N LYS A 34 -7.80 -11.31 5.67
CA LYS A 34 -6.58 -10.49 5.65
C LYS A 34 -6.09 -10.21 4.22
N LEU A 35 -6.23 -11.16 3.31
CA LEU A 35 -5.91 -10.93 1.89
C LEU A 35 -6.80 -9.86 1.25
N LEU A 36 -8.10 -9.83 1.58
CA LEU A 36 -9.03 -8.82 1.07
C LEU A 36 -8.72 -7.43 1.63
N GLU A 37 -8.42 -7.33 2.92
CA GLU A 37 -7.99 -6.08 3.57
C GLU A 37 -6.72 -5.52 2.91
N LEU A 38 -5.70 -6.37 2.70
CA LEU A 38 -4.45 -5.95 2.07
C LEU A 38 -4.63 -5.56 0.60
N ALA A 39 -5.56 -6.19 -0.13
CA ALA A 39 -5.90 -5.79 -1.49
C ALA A 39 -6.52 -4.38 -1.53
N GLN A 40 -7.40 -4.05 -0.58
CA GLN A 40 -7.97 -2.70 -0.46
C GLN A 40 -6.91 -1.66 -0.09
N ASP A 41 -5.93 -2.02 0.73
CA ASP A 41 -4.81 -1.12 1.05
C ASP A 41 -3.91 -0.85 -0.16
N ILE A 42 -3.73 -1.83 -1.05
CA ILE A 42 -3.05 -1.61 -2.35
C ILE A 42 -3.86 -0.65 -3.23
N GLU A 43 -5.19 -0.79 -3.30
CA GLU A 43 -6.06 0.13 -4.05
C GLU A 43 -6.01 1.56 -3.50
N LYS A 44 -5.99 1.73 -2.17
CA LYS A 44 -5.82 3.03 -1.52
C LYS A 44 -4.45 3.64 -1.81
N LEU A 45 -3.40 2.82 -1.77
CA LEU A 45 -2.05 3.28 -2.06
C LEU A 45 -1.92 3.71 -3.54
N ALA A 46 -2.49 2.91 -4.47
CA ALA A 46 -2.46 3.19 -5.90
C ALA A 46 -3.37 4.36 -6.33
N SER A 47 -4.45 4.63 -5.60
CA SER A 47 -5.31 5.79 -5.85
C SER A 47 -4.69 7.13 -5.43
N GLY A 48 -3.50 7.12 -4.83
CA GLY A 48 -2.65 8.30 -4.68
C GLY A 48 -3.19 9.35 -3.72
N ASN A 49 -4.03 8.97 -2.76
CA ASN A 49 -4.59 9.90 -1.78
C ASN A 49 -3.89 9.78 -0.41
N PRO A 50 -2.80 10.53 -0.16
CA PRO A 50 -2.54 11.03 1.17
C PRO A 50 -3.59 12.14 1.42
N ASP A 51 -4.63 11.84 2.17
CA ASP A 51 -5.47 12.87 2.81
C ASP A 51 -6.14 13.89 1.86
N GLN A 52 -7.23 13.49 1.21
CA GLN A 52 -8.27 14.40 0.72
C GLN A 52 -9.62 13.98 1.31
N ASN A 53 -9.71 13.94 2.64
CA ASN A 53 -10.96 14.04 3.38
C ASN A 53 -10.79 15.08 4.50
N THR A 54 -10.56 16.32 4.08
CA THR A 54 -11.02 17.49 4.83
C THR A 54 -12.18 18.07 4.02
N GLY A 55 -13.41 17.72 4.38
CA GLY A 55 -14.64 18.22 3.75
C GLY A 55 -15.86 17.39 4.08
#